data_AF-A0A7W0WG75-F1
#
_entry.id   AF-A0A7W0WG75-F1
#
_cell.length_a   1.000
_cell.length_b   1.000
_cell.length_c   1.000
_cell.angle_alpha   90.00
_cell.angle_beta   90.00
_cell.angle_gamma   90.00
#
_symmetry.space_group_name_H-M   'P 1'
#
loop_
_entity.id
_entity.type
_entity.pdbx_description
1 polymer ?
#
loop_
_entity_poly.entity_id
_entity_poly.type
_entity_poly.pdbx_seq_one_letter_code
_entity_poly.pdbx_strand_id
1 'polypeptide(L)' 'MPASGAFGILSILAGLAGLAFGIYALMRGGKGQQGRIGPIPERGVHLIAGARMLLVGALCLAAGIYLL' A
#
# COMPACT_ATOMS: atom_id res chain seq x y z
N MET A 1 7.51 -12.98 24.23
CA MET A 1 8.07 -12.55 22.93
C MET A 1 8.86 -11.28 23.15
N PRO A 2 10.07 -11.13 22.57
CA PRO A 2 10.75 -9.86 22.56
C PRO A 2 9.89 -8.83 21.81
N ALA A 3 9.91 -7.57 22.25
CA ALA A 3 9.10 -6.51 21.63
C ALA A 3 9.37 -6.38 20.11
N SER A 4 10.63 -6.59 19.69
CA SER A 4 11.03 -6.61 18.29
C SER A 4 10.25 -7.60 17.44
N GLY A 5 10.05 -8.84 17.91
CA GLY A 5 9.29 -9.87 17.18
C GLY A 5 7.82 -9.51 17.01
N ALA A 6 7.21 -8.88 18.02
CA ALA A 6 5.82 -8.39 17.90
C ALA A 6 5.71 -7.26 16.86
N PHE A 7 6.65 -6.30 16.86
CA PHE A 7 6.73 -5.26 15.83
C PHE A 7 7.03 -5.84 14.45
N GLY A 8 7.84 -6.90 14.37
CA GLY A 8 8.14 -7.61 13.13
C GLY A 8 6.88 -8.20 12.50
N ILE A 9 6.11 -8.97 13.28
CA ILE A 9 4.84 -9.54 12.84
C ILE A 9 3.84 -8.46 12.40
N LEU A 10 3.67 -7.41 13.21
CA LEU A 10 2.78 -6.29 12.87
C LEU A 10 3.20 -5.62 11.56
N SER A 11 4.50 -5.44 11.35
CA SER A 11 5.04 -4.82 10.12
C SER A 11 4.85 -5.71 8.90
N ILE A 12 4.98 -7.04 9.03
CA ILE A 12 4.64 -7.98 7.94
C ILE A 12 3.15 -7.88 7.59
N LEU A 13 2.26 -7.90 8.58
CA LEU A 13 0.81 -7.82 8.33
C LEU A 13 0.43 -6.49 7.66
N ALA A 14 0.97 -5.37 8.16
CA ALA A 14 0.78 -4.06 7.56
C ALA A 14 1.35 -4.01 6.12
N GLY A 15 2.51 -4.62 5.90
CA GLY A 15 3.15 -4.70 4.59
C GLY A 15 2.33 -5.46 3.57
N LEU A 16 1.82 -6.64 3.94
CA LEU A 16 0.93 -7.45 3.12
C LEU A 16 -0.38 -6.72 2.79
N ALA A 17 -1.00 -6.08 3.78
CA ALA A 17 -2.22 -5.29 3.57
C ALA A 17 -1.97 -4.12 2.61
N GLY A 18 -0.86 -3.39 2.79
CA GLY A 18 -0.46 -2.29 1.93
C GLY A 18 -0.17 -2.73 0.49
N LEU A 19 0.52 -3.85 0.31
CA LEU A 19 0.78 -4.43 -1.01
C LEU A 19 -0.53 -4.85 -1.70
N ALA A 20 -1.37 -5.61 -1.01
CA ALA A 20 -2.64 -6.11 -1.57
C ALA A 20 -3.56 -4.94 -1.97
N PHE A 21 -3.69 -3.94 -1.10
CA PHE A 21 -4.50 -2.75 -1.38
C PHE A 21 -3.88 -1.90 -2.50
N GLY A 22 -2.55 -1.74 -2.51
CA GLY A 22 -1.83 -1.03 -3.56
C GLY A 22 -2.06 -1.65 -4.94
N ILE A 23 -1.88 -2.98 -5.06
CA ILE A 23 -2.15 -3.72 -6.31
C ILE A 23 -3.61 -3.54 -6.72
N TYR A 24 -4.55 -3.71 -5.78
CA TYR A 24 -5.97 -3.52 -6.04
C TYR A 24 -6.28 -2.11 -6.58
N ALA A 25 -5.71 -1.08 -5.95
CA ALA A 25 -5.89 0.31 -6.35
C ALA A 25 -5.28 0.59 -7.74
N LEU A 26 -4.13 0.02 -8.09
CA LEU A 26 -3.58 0.13 -9.44
C LEU A 26 -4.47 -0.54 -10.50
N MET A 27 -4.99 -1.73 -10.21
CA MET A 27 -5.74 -2.53 -11.19
C MET A 27 -7.17 -2.04 -11.40
N ARG A 28 -7.80 -1.52 -10.33
CA ARG A 28 -9.23 -1.19 -10.31
C ARG A 28 -9.54 0.27 -10.01
N GLY A 29 -8.59 1.01 -9.45
CA GLY A 29 -8.79 2.40 -9.07
C GLY A 29 -9.22 3.28 -10.24
N GLY A 30 -10.30 4.05 -10.04
CA GLY A 30 -10.86 4.95 -11.04
C GLY A 30 -11.40 4.29 -12.32
N LYS A 31 -11.54 2.96 -12.40
CA LYS A 31 -12.25 2.32 -13.52
C LYS A 31 -13.72 2.69 -13.47
N GLY A 32 -14.22 3.30 -14.55
CA GLY A 32 -15.64 3.67 -14.68
C GLY A 32 -16.06 4.93 -13.93
N GLN A 33 -15.13 5.65 -13.29
CA GLN A 33 -15.42 6.93 -12.64
C GLN A 33 -15.08 8.08 -13.58
N GLN A 34 -16.02 9.02 -13.77
CA GLN A 34 -15.86 10.21 -14.63
C GLN A 34 -15.47 11.47 -13.85
N GLY A 35 -14.90 11.32 -12.65
CA GLY A 35 -14.40 12.45 -11.86
C GLY A 35 -13.02 12.94 -12.28
N ARG A 36 -12.69 14.17 -11.89
CA ARG A 36 -11.37 14.79 -12.06
C ARG A 36 -11.06 15.67 -10.86
N ILE A 37 -9.82 15.62 -10.39
CA ILE A 37 -9.27 16.58 -9.42
C ILE A 37 -8.31 17.48 -10.20
N GLY A 38 -8.79 18.66 -10.60
CA GLY A 38 -8.03 19.59 -11.44
C GLY A 38 -7.65 18.97 -12.80
N PRO A 39 -6.39 19.02 -13.24
CA PRO A 39 -5.95 18.44 -14.51
C PRO A 39 -5.83 16.90 -14.45
N ILE A 40 -5.93 16.28 -13.27
CA ILE A 40 -5.65 14.86 -13.07
C ILE A 40 -6.97 14.06 -13.14
N PRO A 41 -7.05 13.02 -13.99
CA PRO A 41 -8.21 12.13 -14.00
C PRO A 41 -8.31 11.32 -12.70
N GLU A 42 -9.52 10.97 -12.27
CA GLU A 42 -9.78 10.14 -11.07
C GLU A 42 -8.88 8.89 -11.01
N ARG A 43 -8.63 8.30 -12.18
CA ARG A 43 -7.78 7.13 -12.38
C ARG A 43 -6.32 7.40 -12.01
N GLY A 44 -5.80 8.58 -12.32
CA GLY A 44 -4.45 9.00 -11.95
C GLY A 44 -4.29 9.14 -10.43
N VAL A 45 -5.30 9.69 -9.75
CA VAL A 45 -5.30 9.83 -8.29
C VAL A 45 -5.23 8.46 -7.60
N HIS A 46 -6.04 7.50 -8.06
CA HIS A 46 -6.01 6.15 -7.51
C HIS A 46 -4.70 5.41 -7.81
N LEU A 47 -4.07 5.69 -8.95
CA LEU A 47 -2.79 5.10 -9.33
C LEU A 47 -1.66 5.63 -8.42
N ILE A 48 -1.66 6.93 -8.13
CA ILE A 48 -0.72 7.55 -7.17
C ILE A 48 -0.96 7.01 -5.76
N ALA A 49 -2.22 6.92 -5.33
CA ALA A 49 -2.57 6.36 -4.03
C ALA A 49 -2.14 4.90 -3.89
N GLY A 50 -2.38 4.09 -4.93
CA GLY A 50 -1.95 2.70 -4.99
C GLY A 50 -0.43 2.53 -5.00
N ALA A 51 0.29 3.37 -5.75
CA ALA A 51 1.75 3.37 -5.77
C ALA A 51 2.34 3.72 -4.40
N ARG A 52 1.77 4.71 -3.70
CA ARG A 52 2.17 5.06 -2.32
C ARG A 52 1.95 3.88 -1.37
N MET A 53 0.80 3.21 -1.47
CA MET A 53 0.49 2.02 -0.66
C MET A 53 1.43 0.85 -0.94
N LEU A 54 1.80 0.63 -2.20
CA LEU A 54 2.82 -0.36 -2.58
C LEU A 54 4.19 -0.06 -1.93
N LEU A 55 4.63 1.20 -2.01
CA LEU A 55 5.92 1.63 -1.45
C LEU A 55 5.95 1.43 0.07
N VAL A 56 4.93 1.91 0.78
CA VAL A 56 4.84 1.76 2.24
C VAL A 56 4.70 0.29 2.63
N GLY A 57 3.91 -0.48 1.87
CA GLY A 57 3.74 -1.92 2.09
C GLY A 57 5.06 -2.70 1.96
N ALA A 58 5.84 -2.42 0.92
CA ALA A 58 7.16 -3.02 0.72
C ALA A 58 8.13 -2.66 1.84
N LEU A 59 8.15 -1.39 2.28
CA LEU A 59 8.98 -0.95 3.40
C LEU A 59 8.59 -1.62 4.72
N CYS A 60 7.28 -1.76 5.00
CA CYS A 60 6.81 -2.47 6.19
C CYS A 60 7.18 -3.96 6.16
N LEU A 61 7.13 -4.60 4.99
CA LEU A 61 7.59 -5.98 4.84
C LEU A 61 9.09 -6.12 5.11
N ALA A 62 9.91 -5.23 4.53
CA ALA A 62 11.35 -5.23 4.77
C ALA A 62 11.69 -5.00 6.25
N ALA A 63 11.03 -4.05 6.90
CA ALA A 63 11.17 -3.81 8.33
C ALA A 63 10.70 -5.00 9.17
N GLY A 64 9.60 -5.65 8.77
CA GLY A 64 9.08 -6.84 9.43
C GLY A 64 10.04 -8.01 9.39
N ILE A 65 10.65 -8.28 8.22
CA ILE A 65 11.67 -9.31 8.05
C ILE A 65 12.93 -8.99 8.87
N TYR A 66 13.31 -7.71 8.98
CA TYR A 66 14.47 -7.29 9.75
C TYR A 66 14.29 -7.42 11.28
N LEU A 67 13.06 -7.23 11.77
CA LEU A 67 12.74 -7.22 13.21
C LEU A 67 12.38 -8.60 13.79
N LEU A 68 12.11 -9.58 12.92
CA LEU A 68 11.82 -10.98 13.25
C LEU A 68 13.11 -11.77 13.46
#